data_AF-A0A9W7GMG6-F1
#
_entry.id   AF-A0A9W7GMG6-F1
#
_cell.length_a   1.000
_cell.length_b   1.000
_cell.length_c   1.000
_cell.angle_alpha   90.00
_cell.angle_beta   90.00
_cell.angle_gamma   90.00
#
_symmetry.space_group_name_H-M   'P 1'
#
loop_
_entity.id
_entity.type
_entity.pdbx_description
1 polymer ?
#
loop_
_entity_poly.entity_id
_entity_poly.type
_entity_poly.pdbx_seq_one_letter_code
_entity_poly.pdbx_strand_id
1 'polypeptide(L)' 'MNDAVEDVISKVTGRQRELIKKDFRRDFYLNAEEAAEYGIIDKVLYPSSEGTDVGEVRLGEFATTGGAGFGDDWKN' A
#
# COMPACT_ATOMS: atom_id res chain seq x y z
N MET A 1 26.33 -6.05 6.16
CA MET A 1 26.02 -4.77 5.48
C MET A 1 24.62 -4.22 5.83
N ASN A 2 23.91 -4.73 6.86
CA ASN A 2 22.57 -4.26 7.21
C ASN A 2 22.51 -3.51 8.57
N ASP A 3 23.66 -3.27 9.20
CA ASP A 3 23.74 -2.82 10.61
C ASP A 3 23.06 -1.46 10.85
N ALA A 4 23.13 -0.55 9.87
CA ALA A 4 22.47 0.75 9.95
C ALA A 4 20.94 0.64 9.92
N VAL A 5 20.39 -0.31 9.15
CA VAL A 5 18.94 -0.55 9.08
C VAL A 5 18.48 -1.23 10.37
N GLU A 6 19.23 -2.21 10.85
CA GLU A 6 18.96 -2.91 12.12
C GLU A 6 18.97 -1.93 13.32
N ASP A 7 19.88 -0.95 13.32
CA ASP A 7 19.95 0.09 14.36
C ASP A 7 18.76 1.06 14.32
N VAL A 8 18.38 1.54 13.14
CA VAL A 8 17.22 2.43 12.99
C VAL A 8 15.94 1.73 13.44
N ILE A 9 15.73 0.49 13.01
CA ILE A 9 14.53 -0.28 13.35
C ILE A 9 14.48 -0.58 14.85
N SER A 10 15.63 -0.89 15.47
CA SER A 10 15.74 -1.09 16.92
C SER A 10 15.38 0.16 17.70
N LYS A 11 15.80 1.35 17.23
CA LYS A 11 15.47 2.63 17.88
C LYS A 11 13.99 3.01 17.79
N VAL A 12 13.34 2.75 16.66
CA VAL A 12 11.92 3.10 16.47
C VAL A 12 10.97 2.09 17.11
N THR A 13 11.28 0.79 17.06
CA THR A 13 10.44 -0.28 17.65
C THR A 13 10.74 -0.54 19.13
N GLY A 14 11.87 -0.04 19.65
CA GLY A 14 12.34 -0.31 21.01
C GLY A 14 12.74 -1.78 21.26
N ARG A 15 12.77 -2.61 20.22
CA ARG A 15 13.12 -4.04 20.31
C ARG A 15 14.62 -4.26 20.19
N GLN A 16 15.12 -5.34 20.79
CA GLN A 16 16.54 -5.69 20.74
C GLN A 16 16.97 -6.06 19.31
N ARG A 17 18.18 -5.63 18.92
CA ARG A 17 18.77 -5.90 17.60
C ARG A 17 18.81 -7.39 17.23
N GLU A 18 18.97 -8.28 18.20
CA GLU A 18 19.05 -9.72 17.96
C GLU A 18 17.72 -10.30 17.43
N LEU A 19 16.59 -9.81 17.92
CA LEU A 19 15.26 -10.21 17.46
C LEU A 19 15.01 -9.70 16.04
N ILE A 20 15.31 -8.43 15.79
CA ILE A 20 15.18 -7.80 14.47
C ILE A 20 16.02 -8.53 13.44
N LYS A 21 17.27 -8.89 13.76
CA LYS A 21 18.15 -9.62 12.86
C LYS A 21 17.62 -11.00 12.46
N LYS A 22 16.89 -11.66 13.36
CA LYS A 22 16.24 -12.94 13.09
C LYS A 22 15.03 -12.77 12.17
N ASP A 23 14.21 -11.75 12.42
CA ASP A 23 13.01 -11.45 11.64
C ASP A 23 13.37 -10.91 10.25
N PHE A 24 14.35 -10.01 10.15
CA PHE A 24 14.85 -9.39 8.91
C PHE A 24 15.73 -10.29 8.04
N ARG A 25 16.02 -11.53 8.49
CA ARG A 25 16.73 -12.51 7.64
C ARG A 25 15.89 -12.90 6.43
N ARG A 26 14.56 -12.71 6.47
CA ARG A 26 13.62 -12.95 5.38
C ARG A 26 12.61 -11.82 5.28
N ASP A 27 11.92 -11.75 4.15
CA ASP A 27 10.75 -10.88 4.00
C ASP A 27 9.68 -11.30 5.01
N PHE A 28 9.37 -10.41 5.95
CA PHE A 28 8.36 -10.59 6.98
C PHE A 28 7.23 -9.62 6.73
N TYR A 29 6.05 -10.16 6.37
CA TYR A 29 4.86 -9.37 6.10
C TYR A 29 4.00 -9.31 7.36
N LEU A 30 3.56 -8.10 7.71
CA LEU A 30 2.70 -7.83 8.85
C LEU A 30 1.39 -7.23 8.38
N ASN A 31 0.29 -7.59 9.03
CA ASN A 31 -0.97 -6.88 8.86
C ASN A 31 -0.88 -5.48 9.48
N ALA A 32 -1.82 -4.60 9.13
CA ALA A 32 -1.83 -3.22 9.64
C ALA A 32 -1.88 -3.17 11.18
N GLU A 33 -2.68 -4.03 11.82
CA GLU A 33 -2.76 -4.11 13.29
C GLU A 33 -1.44 -4.61 13.89
N GLU A 34 -0.86 -5.67 13.33
CA GLU A 34 0.40 -6.24 13.80
C GLU A 34 1.57 -5.27 13.62
N ALA A 35 1.56 -4.47 12.55
CA ALA A 35 2.56 -3.42 12.33
C ALA A 35 2.47 -2.31 13.39
N ALA A 36 1.26 -2.03 13.90
CA ALA A 36 1.06 -1.07 14.98
C ALA A 36 1.59 -1.64 16.31
N GLU A 37 1.29 -2.90 16.63
CA GLU A 37 1.82 -3.59 17.81
C GLU A 37 3.35 -3.81 17.75
N TYR A 38 3.90 -3.96 16.55
CA TYR A 38 5.34 -4.03 16.33
C TYR A 38 6.03 -2.67 16.54
N GLY A 39 5.27 -1.57 16.53
CA GLY A 39 5.79 -0.20 16.65
C GLY A 39 6.39 0.33 15.36
N ILE A 40 5.96 -0.21 14.21
CA ILE A 40 6.34 0.30 12.88
C ILE A 40 5.42 1.47 12.49
N ILE A 41 4.15 1.42 12.89
CA ILE A 41 3.16 2.46 12.63
C ILE A 41 2.45 2.87 13.93
N ASP A 42 1.98 4.12 13.99
CA ASP A 42 1.32 4.66 15.19
C ASP A 42 -0.15 4.23 15.30
N LYS A 43 -0.91 4.37 14.19
CA LYS A 43 -2.36 4.08 14.14
C LYS A 43 -2.77 3.60 12.75
N VAL A 44 -3.70 2.66 12.73
CA VAL A 44 -4.39 2.22 11.51
C VAL A 44 -5.62 3.10 11.30
N LEU A 45 -5.71 3.75 10.14
CA LEU A 45 -6.87 4.55 9.76
C LEU A 45 -7.77 3.73 8.85
N TYR A 46 -9.01 3.53 9.28
CA TYR A 46 -10.06 2.96 8.43
C TYR A 46 -10.82 4.10 7.75
N PRO A 47 -11.24 3.93 6.47
CA PRO A 47 -12.10 4.90 5.82
C PRO A 47 -13.38 5.02 6.64
N SER A 48 -13.61 6.20 7.22
CA SER A 48 -14.87 6.50 7.88
C SER A 48 -15.96 6.53 6.82
N SER A 49 -17.10 5.87 7.10
CA SER A 49 -18.28 5.82 6.23
C SER A 49 -19.01 7.18 6.10
N GLU A 50 -18.31 8.30 6.31
CA GLU A 50 -18.87 9.65 6.21
C GLU A 50 -17.92 10.56 5.42
N GLY A 51 -18.14 10.52 4.09
CA GLY A 51 -18.05 11.65 3.16
C GLY A 51 -16.74 12.42 3.01
N THR A 52 -15.97 12.11 1.98
CA THR A 52 -15.39 13.10 1.05
C THR A 52 -15.09 12.42 -0.28
N ASP A 53 -15.96 12.67 -1.25
CA ASP A 53 -15.67 12.86 -2.68
C ASP A 53 -14.29 12.37 -3.19
N VAL A 54 -14.06 11.07 -3.20
CA VAL A 54 -13.21 10.50 -4.25
C VAL A 54 -14.14 10.35 -5.43
N GLY A 55 -14.15 11.39 -6.27
CA GLY A 55 -14.95 11.43 -7.49
C GLY A 55 -14.91 10.05 -8.13
N GLU A 56 -16.10 9.49 -8.35
CA GLU A 56 -16.29 8.22 -9.02
C GLU A 56 -15.49 8.26 -10.32
N VAL A 57 -14.29 7.69 -10.31
CA VAL A 57 -13.55 7.43 -11.52
C VAL A 57 -14.31 6.29 -12.16
N ARG A 58 -15.31 6.64 -12.97
CA ARG A 58 -16.04 5.66 -13.77
C ARG A 58 -15.02 4.94 -14.64
N LEU A 59 -14.65 3.73 -14.23
CA LEU A 59 -13.96 2.76 -15.07
C LEU A 59 -14.88 2.48 -16.27
N GLY A 60 -14.83 3.33 -17.28
CA GLY A 60 -15.66 3.22 -18.48
C GLY A 60 -16.02 4.55 -19.16
N GLU A 61 -15.91 5.70 -18.49
CA GLU A 61 -16.41 6.98 -19.03
C GLU A 61 -15.30 7.88 -19.62
N PHE A 62 -14.24 7.28 -20.16
CA PHE A 62 -13.20 7.99 -20.92
C PHE A 62 -13.29 7.74 -22.43
N ALA A 63 -14.23 6.91 -22.89
CA ALA A 63 -14.27 6.41 -24.27
C ALA A 63 -15.54 6.78 -25.04
N THR A 64 -16.32 7.76 -24.60
CA THR A 64 -17.47 8.23 -25.39
C THR A 64 -17.73 9.71 -25.16
N THR A 65 -17.04 10.57 -25.91
CA THR A 65 -17.64 11.76 -26.54
C THR A 65 -16.59 12.36 -27.48
N GLY A 66 -16.74 12.03 -28.75
CA GLY A 66 -15.96 12.49 -29.88
C GLY A 66 -16.45 11.71 -31.09
N GLY A 67 -17.59 12.14 -31.65
CA GLY A 67 -18.31 11.42 -32.68
C GLY A 67 -17.55 11.22 -34.00
N ALA A 68 -18.16 10.36 -34.81
CA ALA A 68 -17.91 10.06 -36.23
C ALA A 68 -16.88 8.94 -36.55
N GLY A 69 -17.41 7.73 -36.67
CA GLY A 69 -17.12 6.80 -37.78
C GLY A 69 -15.75 6.13 -37.79
N PHE A 70 -15.61 5.01 -37.07
CA PHE A 70 -14.75 3.92 -37.51
C PHE A 70 -15.58 2.65 -37.52
N GLY A 71 -16.19 2.41 -38.68
CA GLY A 71 -17.05 1.27 -38.93
C GLY A 71 -16.30 -0.04 -38.92
N ASP A 72 -17.07 -1.08 -38.62
CA ASP A 72 -16.85 -2.51 -38.78
C ASP A 72 -16.13 -2.94 -40.09
N ASP A 73 -14.82 -2.69 -40.21
CA ASP A 73 -14.00 -3.15 -41.35
C ASP A 73 -12.80 -3.99 -40.88
N TRP A 74 -13.07 -5.08 -40.16
CA TRP A 74 -12.07 -6.12 -39.86
C TRP A 74 -12.54 -7.54 -40.25
N LYS A 75 -13.65 -7.64 -40.97
CA LYS A 75 -14.14 -8.89 -41.59
C LYS A 75 -13.78 -8.91 -43.08
N ASN A 76 -12.49 -9.03 -43.39
CA ASN A 76 -12.05 -9.70 -44.62
C ASN A 76 -10.64 -10.27 -44.48
#